data_AF-A0A5Q6RR01-F1
#
_entry.id   AF-A0A5Q6RR01-F1
#
_cell.length_a   1.000
_cell.length_b   1.000
_cell.length_c   1.000
_cell.angle_alpha   90.00
_cell.angle_beta   90.00
_cell.angle_gamma   90.00
#
_symmetry.space_group_name_H-M   'P 1'
#
loop_
_entity.id
_entity.type
_entity.pdbx_description
1 polymer ?
#
loop_
_entity_poly.entity_id
_entity_poly.type
_entity_poly.pdbx_seq_one_letter_code
_entity_poly.pdbx_strand_id
1 'polypeptide(L)' 'MYAALWRVLPGPTAVKLVLAGALFLGVVAILFLVVFPEIEPLLPFDQITLEPEPTTSSAVG' A
#
# COMPACT_ATOMS: atom_id res chain seq x y z
N MET A 1 -18.54 -34.73 7.35
CA MET A 1 -17.98 -34.06 8.55
C MET A 1 -17.45 -32.64 8.31
N TYR A 2 -17.44 -32.09 7.09
CA TYR A 2 -17.25 -30.63 6.85
C TYR A 2 -18.57 -29.90 6.54
N ALA A 3 -19.58 -30.65 6.10
CA ALA A 3 -20.91 -30.12 5.78
C ALA A 3 -21.68 -29.59 7.01
N ALA A 4 -21.51 -30.20 8.18
CA ALA A 4 -22.13 -29.72 9.43
C ALA A 4 -21.53 -28.38 9.89
N LEU A 5 -20.21 -28.20 9.70
CA LEU A 5 -19.51 -26.96 10.02
C LEU A 5 -19.85 -25.83 9.02
N TRP A 6 -20.17 -26.19 7.77
CA TRP A 6 -20.64 -25.24 6.76
C TRP A 6 -22.10 -24.83 6.90
N ARG A 7 -22.93 -25.60 7.62
CA ARG A 7 -24.37 -25.32 7.85
C ARG A 7 -24.66 -24.47 9.09
N VAL A 8 -23.68 -24.27 9.96
CA VAL A 8 -23.82 -23.49 11.20
C VAL A 8 -23.64 -21.99 10.99
N LEU A 9 -23.08 -21.55 9.86
CA LEU A 9 -22.95 -20.12 9.57
C LEU A 9 -24.13 -19.65 8.71
N PRO A 10 -24.95 -18.69 9.19
CA PRO A 10 -26.06 -18.13 8.43
C PRO A 10 -25.52 -17.31 7.26
N GLY A 11 -25.56 -17.90 6.07
CA GLY A 11 -25.20 -17.25 4.81
C GLY A 11 -24.46 -18.20 3.85
N PRO A 12 -24.78 -18.18 2.54
CA PRO A 12 -24.10 -19.01 1.55
C PRO A 12 -22.60 -18.72 1.55
N THR A 13 -21.79 -19.69 1.15
CA THR A 13 -20.33 -19.57 1.21
C THR A 13 -19.75 -18.36 0.48
N ALA A 14 -20.48 -17.88 -0.53
CA ALA A 14 -20.21 -16.63 -1.20
C ALA A 14 -20.15 -15.44 -0.21
N VAL A 15 -21.05 -15.35 0.78
CA VAL A 15 -21.07 -14.27 1.77
C VAL A 15 -19.84 -14.32 2.67
N LYS A 16 -19.38 -15.51 3.07
CA LYS A 16 -18.13 -15.67 3.84
C LYS A 16 -16.92 -15.23 3.03
N LEU A 17 -16.85 -15.65 1.76
CA LEU A 17 -15.78 -15.26 0.85
C LEU A 17 -15.77 -13.75 0.61
N VAL A 18 -16.95 -13.15 0.43
CA VAL A 18 -17.11 -11.71 0.26
C VAL A 18 -16.71 -10.98 1.52
N LEU A 19 -17.10 -11.45 2.72
CA LEU A 19 -16.73 -10.81 3.98
C LEU A 19 -15.22 -10.90 4.25
N ALA A 20 -14.62 -12.07 4.04
CA ALA A 20 -13.18 -12.24 4.17
C ALA A 20 -12.40 -11.41 3.14
N GLY A 21 -12.89 -11.38 1.89
CA GLY A 21 -12.34 -10.55 0.83
C GLY A 21 -12.46 -9.06 1.13
N ALA A 22 -13.61 -8.61 1.67
CA ALA A 22 -13.83 -7.24 2.09
C ALA A 22 -12.93 -6.85 3.26
N LEU A 23 -12.74 -7.74 4.23
CA LEU A 23 -11.82 -7.50 5.34
C LEU A 23 -10.37 -7.37 4.84
N PHE A 24 -9.96 -8.26 3.94
CA PHE A 24 -8.64 -8.22 3.31
C PHE A 24 -8.44 -6.92 2.50
N LEU A 25 -9.40 -6.55 1.65
CA LEU A 25 -9.37 -5.29 0.90
C LEU A 25 -9.34 -4.08 1.85
N GLY A 26 -10.08 -4.13 2.96
CA GLY A 26 -10.06 -3.09 3.98
C GLY A 26 -8.67 -2.90 4.58
N VAL A 27 -7.98 -4.00 4.93
CA VAL A 27 -6.59 -3.95 5.42
C VAL A 27 -5.65 -3.38 4.35
N VAL A 28 -5.72 -3.89 3.11
CA VAL A 28 -4.89 -3.39 2.00
C VAL A 28 -5.13 -1.90 1.76
N ALA A 29 -6.38 -1.44 1.78
CA ALA A 29 -6.73 -0.04 1.63
C ALA A 29 -6.19 0.83 2.76
N ILE A 30 -6.24 0.35 4.01
CA ILE A 30 -5.64 1.06 5.15
C ILE A 30 -4.12 1.16 4.99
N LEU A 31 -3.44 0.09 4.58
CA LEU A 31 -2.01 0.13 4.31
C LEU A 31 -1.68 1.15 3.21
N PHE A 32 -2.46 1.19 2.12
CA PHE A 32 -2.20 2.13 1.04
C PHE A 32 -2.56 3.58 1.36
N LEU A 33 -3.69 3.83 2.03
CA LEU A 33 -4.20 5.18 2.26
C LEU A 33 -3.69 5.82 3.55
N VAL A 34 -3.25 5.02 4.52
CA VAL A 34 -2.78 5.50 5.83
C VAL A 34 -1.30 5.21 6.04
N VAL A 35 -0.82 4.00 5.73
CA VAL A 35 0.60 3.67 5.96
C VAL A 35 1.49 4.34 4.91
N PHE A 36 1.14 4.30 3.64
CA PHE A 36 1.93 4.96 2.60
C PHE A 36 2.21 6.45 2.85
N PRO A 37 1.22 7.32 3.18
CA PRO A 37 1.52 8.74 3.45
C PRO A 37 2.42 8.97 4.66
N GLU A 38 2.45 8.05 5.64
CA GLU A 38 3.39 8.12 6.77
C GLU A 38 4.80 7.63 6.39
N ILE A 39 4.90 6.75 5.39
CA ILE A 39 6.16 6.20 4.89
C ILE A 39 6.77 7.06 3.78
N GLU A 40 5.97 7.78 2.99
CA GLU A 40 6.41 8.69 1.93
C GLU A 40 7.54 9.65 2.37
N PRO A 41 7.48 10.30 3.56
CA PRO A 41 8.56 11.17 4.05
C PRO A 41 9.84 10.42 4.47
N LEU A 42 9.75 9.12 4.73
CA LEU A 42 10.89 8.26 5.08
C LEU A 42 11.55 7.64 3.85
N LEU A 43 10.88 7.68 2.70
CA LEU A 43 11.45 7.19 1.46
C LEU A 43 12.51 8.20 1.00
N PRO A 44 13.74 7.75 0.69
CA PRO A 44 14.83 8.61 0.25
C PRO A 44 14.63 9.05 -1.21
N PHE A 45 13.46 9.62 -1.54
CA PHE A 45 13.17 10.31 -2.80
C PHE A 45 13.48 11.81 -2.72
N ASP A 46 13.64 12.37 -1.52
CA ASP A 46 14.10 13.76 -1.31
C ASP A 46 15.56 13.99 -1.71
N GLN A 47 16.33 12.92 -1.88
CA GLN A 47 17.62 13.01 -2.54
C GLN A 47 17.39 12.96 -4.06
N ILE A 48 16.70 14.00 -4.57
CA ILE A 48 16.90 14.40 -5.95
C ILE A 48 18.40 14.64 -6.04
N THR A 49 19.12 13.72 -6.69
CA THR A 49 20.41 14.02 -7.29
C THR A 49 20.15 15.11 -8.32
N LEU A 50 20.00 16.33 -7.83
CA LEU A 50 20.42 17.52 -8.52
C LEU A 50 21.93 17.39 -8.47
N GLU A 51 22.52 16.63 -9.39
CA GLU A 51 23.90 16.92 -9.77
C GLU A 51 23.78 18.29 -10.45
N PRO A 52 24.20 19.40 -9.84
CA PRO A 52 24.36 20.62 -10.61
C PRO A 52 25.39 20.26 -11.68
N GLU A 53 24.91 20.12 -12.91
CA GLU A 53 25.78 20.02 -14.09
C GLU A 53 26.83 21.14 -13.93
N PRO A 54 28.13 20.83 -14.01
CA PRO A 54 29.18 21.85 -13.92
C PRO A 54 29.16 22.71 -15.18
N THR A 55 28.08 23.48 -15.36
CA THR A 55 27.95 24.44 -16.43
C THR A 55 28.83 25.64 -16.07
N THR A 56 30.09 25.54 -16.47
CA THR A 56 30.88 26.66 -16.98
C THR A 56 30.98 27.87 -16.02
N SER A 57 31.68 27.70 -14.89
CA SER A 57 32.16 28.83 -14.07
C SER A 57 33.69 28.87 -14.02
N SER A 58 34.32 28.87 -15.20
CA SER A 58 35.75 29.12 -15.38
C SER A 58 35.96 30.19 -16.46
N ALA A 59 35.21 31.30 -16.32
CA ALA A 59 35.20 32.40 -17.27
C ALA A 59 35.09 33.78 -16.59
N VAL A 60 35.74 33.99 -15.44
CA VAL A 60 36.03 35.31 -14.82
C VAL A 60 37.14 35.05 -13.79
N GLY A 61 38.32 35.68 -13.73
CA GLY A 61 39.01 36.71 -14.48
C GLY A 61 40.43 36.82 -13.89
#